data_AF-A0A8T4Y1Q9-F1
#
_entry.id   AF-A0A8T4Y1Q9-F1
#
_cell.length_a   1.000
_cell.length_b   1.000
_cell.length_c   1.000
_cell.angle_alpha   90.00
_cell.angle_beta   90.00
_cell.angle_gamma   90.00
#
_symmetry.space_group_name_H-M   'P 1'
#
loop_
_entity.id
_entity.type
_entity.pdbx_description
1 polymer ?
#
loop_
_entity_poly.entity_id
_entity_poly.type
_entity_poly.pdbx_seq_one_letter_code
_entity_poly.pdbx_strand_id
1 'polypeptide(L)'
;MNNVFIVDLMLGRTARWLRILGFNVLYNPSWTDEDIIRISSELNAIILTKDRELASRALSMGLNAVEVAGKSEAERIGFLLKTFRLKPVIDPSKTYL
;
A
#
# COMPACT_ATOMS: atom_id res chain seq x y z
N MET A 1 11.63 -6.29 -7.78
CA MET A 1 11.67 -5.78 -6.40
C MET A 1 10.56 -6.48 -5.63
N ASN A 2 10.88 -7.26 -4.60
CA ASN A 2 9.91 -8.00 -3.78
C ASN A 2 9.51 -7.18 -2.54
N ASN A 3 9.02 -5.95 -2.75
CA ASN A 3 8.54 -5.14 -1.62
C ASN A 3 7.17 -5.64 -1.18
N VAL A 4 6.97 -5.78 0.12
CA VAL A 4 5.64 -6.01 0.71
C VAL A 4 5.01 -4.65 0.98
N PHE A 5 3.77 -4.47 0.56
CA PHE A 5 2.97 -3.29 0.86
C PHE A 5 1.86 -3.68 1.82
N ILE A 6 1.63 -2.86 2.84
CA ILE A 6 0.44 -2.96 3.67
C ILE A 6 -0.45 -1.77 3.36
N VAL A 7 -1.75 -2.01 3.27
CA VAL A 7 -2.72 -0.98 2.89
C VAL A 7 -3.80 -0.89 3.96
N ASP A 8 -4.13 0.33 4.35
CA ASP A 8 -5.21 0.61 5.30
C ASP A 8 -6.61 0.41 4.69
N LEU A 9 -7.64 0.52 5.53
CA LEU A 9 -9.04 0.41 5.09
C LEU A 9 -9.44 1.47 4.06
N MET A 10 -8.79 2.65 4.05
CA MET A 10 -9.11 3.77 3.16
C MET A 10 -8.77 3.48 1.69
N LEU A 11 -7.89 2.52 1.47
CA LEU A 11 -7.32 2.21 0.16
C LEU A 11 -7.67 0.79 -0.31
N GLY A 12 -8.73 0.16 0.21
CA GLY A 12 -9.10 -1.22 -0.16
C GLY A 12 -9.30 -1.45 -1.67
N ARG A 13 -9.89 -0.49 -2.41
CA ARG A 13 -9.97 -0.56 -3.89
C ARG A 13 -8.60 -0.45 -4.55
N THR A 14 -7.74 0.42 -4.03
CA THR A 14 -6.38 0.60 -4.52
C THR A 14 -5.55 -0.66 -4.26
N ALA A 15 -5.70 -1.31 -3.09
CA ALA A 15 -5.05 -2.58 -2.77
C ALA A 15 -5.39 -3.68 -3.80
N ARG A 16 -6.66 -3.80 -4.18
CA ARG A 16 -7.09 -4.74 -5.23
C ARG A 16 -6.38 -4.48 -6.55
N TRP A 17 -6.34 -3.22 -7.01
CA TRP A 17 -5.66 -2.88 -8.26
C TRP A 17 -4.16 -3.13 -8.20
N LEU A 18 -3.50 -2.81 -7.08
CA LEU A 18 -2.09 -3.11 -6.90
C LEU A 18 -1.80 -4.62 -7.01
N ARG A 19 -2.65 -5.49 -6.44
CA ARG A 19 -2.50 -6.95 -6.61
C ARG A 19 -2.62 -7.38 -8.08
N ILE A 20 -3.60 -6.84 -8.81
CA ILE A 20 -3.77 -7.09 -10.26
C ILE A 20 -2.52 -6.65 -11.03
N LEU A 21 -1.89 -5.55 -10.63
CA LEU A 21 -0.64 -5.05 -11.21
C LEU A 21 0.61 -5.81 -10.74
N GLY A 22 0.45 -6.90 -9.98
CA GLY A 22 1.53 -7.79 -9.57
C GLY A 22 2.25 -7.41 -8.26
N PHE A 23 1.72 -6.46 -7.50
CA PHE A 23 2.30 -6.05 -6.22
C PHE A 23 1.99 -7.06 -5.11
N ASN A 24 2.94 -7.25 -4.19
CA ASN A 24 2.70 -8.03 -2.97
C ASN A 24 2.02 -7.14 -1.94
N VAL A 25 0.68 -7.24 -1.83
CA VAL A 25 -0.14 -6.34 -1.02
C VAL A 25 -0.92 -7.09 0.06
N LEU A 26 -0.61 -6.78 1.30
CA LEU A 26 -1.38 -7.16 2.48
C LEU A 26 -2.47 -6.13 2.74
N TYR A 27 -3.68 -6.63 2.96
CA TYR A 27 -4.85 -5.81 3.27
C TYR A 27 -5.84 -6.65 4.06
N ASN A 28 -6.30 -6.11 5.18
CA ASN A 28 -7.39 -6.66 5.97
C ASN A 28 -8.19 -5.48 6.55
N PRO A 29 -9.49 -5.36 6.23
CA PRO A 29 -10.32 -4.25 6.72
C PRO A 29 -10.53 -4.25 8.24
N SER A 30 -10.17 -5.34 8.93
CA SER A 30 -10.26 -5.45 10.39
C SER A 30 -8.99 -5.03 11.13
N TRP A 31 -7.89 -4.73 10.44
CA TRP A 31 -6.68 -4.23 11.09
C TRP A 31 -6.85 -2.81 11.59
N THR A 32 -6.39 -2.56 12.82
CA THR A 32 -6.23 -1.20 13.35
C THR A 32 -4.90 -0.60 12.90
N ASP A 33 -4.71 0.70 13.17
CA ASP A 33 -3.43 1.37 12.96
C ASP A 33 -2.28 0.69 13.72
N GLU A 34 -2.53 0.22 14.94
CA GLU A 34 -1.56 -0.55 15.73
C GLU A 34 -1.21 -1.88 15.06
N ASP A 35 -2.19 -2.60 14.50
CA ASP A 35 -1.93 -3.82 13.74
C ASP A 35 -1.09 -3.53 12.49
N ILE A 36 -1.44 -2.48 11.74
CA ILE A 36 -0.70 -2.08 10.54
C ILE A 36 0.75 -1.76 10.90
N ILE A 37 1.00 -0.96 11.94
CA ILE A 37 2.35 -0.61 12.40
C ILE A 37 3.12 -1.86 12.82
N ARG A 38 2.51 -2.73 13.64
CA ARG A 38 3.15 -3.96 14.14
C ARG A 38 3.55 -4.88 12.99
N ILE A 39 2.60 -5.20 12.11
CA ILE A 39 2.84 -6.10 10.96
C ILE A 39 3.86 -5.50 10.00
N SER A 40 3.85 -4.17 9.80
CA SER A 40 4.83 -3.50 8.95
C SER A 40 6.23 -3.61 9.48
N SER A 41 6.40 -3.48 10.80
CA SER A 41 7.67 -3.68 11.48
C SER A 41 8.18 -5.11 11.31
N GLU A 42 7.31 -6.11 11.57
CA GLU A 42 7.65 -7.53 11.47
C GLU A 42 8.06 -7.96 10.05
N LEU A 43 7.40 -7.40 9.02
CA LEU A 43 7.59 -7.80 7.62
C LEU A 43 8.49 -6.85 6.83
N ASN A 44 9.01 -5.79 7.47
CA ASN A 44 9.68 -4.68 6.78
C ASN A 44 8.84 -4.14 5.60
N ALA A 45 7.51 -4.04 5.80
CA ALA A 45 6.58 -3.63 4.77
C ALA A 45 6.51 -2.11 4.63
N ILE A 46 6.09 -1.64 3.46
CA ILE A 46 5.80 -0.24 3.19
C ILE A 46 4.32 0.01 3.43
N ILE A 47 3.99 0.89 4.36
CA ILE A 47 2.61 1.32 4.64
C ILE A 47 2.15 2.27 3.54
N LEU A 48 1.02 1.98 2.92
CA LEU A 48 0.30 2.87 2.03
C LEU A 48 -1.01 3.29 2.69
N THR A 49 -1.18 4.58 2.95
CA THR A 49 -2.35 5.11 3.64
C THR A 49 -2.72 6.49 3.09
N LYS A 50 -3.99 6.87 3.21
CA LYS A 50 -4.41 8.28 3.02
C LYS A 50 -4.45 9.06 4.32
N ASP A 51 -4.27 8.38 5.44
CA ASP A 51 -4.17 8.97 6.76
C ASP A 51 -2.75 9.51 6.97
N ARG A 52 -2.64 10.83 6.99
CA ARG A 52 -1.38 11.53 7.19
C ARG A 52 -0.82 11.31 8.60
N GLU A 53 -1.68 11.14 9.60
CA GLU A 53 -1.27 10.90 10.98
C GLU A 53 -0.64 9.51 11.11
N LEU A 54 -1.28 8.48 10.53
CA LEU A 54 -0.71 7.12 10.48
C LEU A 54 0.65 7.11 9.76
N ALA A 55 0.74 7.75 8.60
CA ALA A 55 1.99 7.84 7.84
C ALA A 55 3.10 8.54 8.66
N SER A 56 2.79 9.69 9.26
CA SER A 56 3.73 10.45 10.08
C SER A 56 4.19 9.68 11.32
N ARG A 57 3.24 9.01 12.00
CA ARG A 57 3.53 8.16 13.17
C ARG A 57 4.46 7.02 12.80
N ALA A 58 4.17 6.28 11.72
CA ALA A 58 5.01 5.19 11.27
C ALA A 58 6.43 5.65 10.90
N LEU A 59 6.57 6.76 10.16
CA LEU A 59 7.87 7.34 9.82
C LEU A 59 8.66 7.75 11.07
N SER A 60 8.00 8.34 12.07
CA SER A 60 8.64 8.71 13.34
C SER A 60 9.17 7.51 14.12
N MET A 61 8.59 6.32 13.89
CA MET A 61 9.02 5.05 14.45
C MET A 61 10.10 4.34 13.62
N GLY A 62 10.55 4.96 12.52
CA GLY A 62 11.56 4.39 11.62
C GLY A 62 11.01 3.36 10.61
N LEU A 63 9.68 3.27 10.46
CA LEU A 63 9.05 2.39 9.47
C LEU A 63 8.93 3.09 8.11
N ASN A 64 8.77 2.28 7.06
CA ASN A 64 8.51 2.79 5.72
C ASN A 64 7.02 3.10 5.55
N ALA A 65 6.67 4.35 5.26
CA ALA A 65 5.28 4.74 4.96
C ALA A 65 5.20 5.77 3.83
N VAL A 66 4.09 5.74 3.09
CA VAL A 66 3.78 6.67 2.01
C VAL A 66 2.33 7.14 2.17
N GLU A 67 2.17 8.46 2.34
CA GLU A 67 0.88 9.11 2.19
C GLU A 67 0.49 9.10 0.70
N VAL A 68 -0.63 8.46 0.39
CA VAL A 68 -1.08 8.26 -0.99
C VAL A 68 -1.87 9.47 -1.47
N ALA A 69 -1.30 10.19 -2.44
CA ALA A 69 -1.96 11.32 -3.09
C ALA A 69 -2.90 10.86 -4.22
N GLY A 70 -3.96 11.63 -4.48
CA GLY A 70 -4.89 11.42 -5.61
C GLY A 70 -6.35 11.30 -5.18
N LYS A 71 -7.24 11.89 -5.98
CA LYS A 71 -8.69 11.89 -5.74
C LYS A 71 -9.34 10.65 -6.32
N SER A 72 -8.98 10.27 -7.55
CA SER A 72 -9.46 9.06 -8.23
C SER A 72 -8.55 7.84 -7.99
N GLU A 73 -9.05 6.63 -8.21
CA GLU A 73 -8.22 5.41 -8.14
C GLU A 73 -7.08 5.44 -9.17
N ALA A 74 -7.35 5.95 -10.37
CA ALA A 74 -6.35 6.07 -11.44
C ALA A 74 -5.21 7.03 -11.03
N GLU A 75 -5.54 8.16 -10.40
CA GLU A 75 -4.53 9.09 -9.86
C GLU A 75 -3.68 8.44 -8.78
N ARG A 76 -4.30 7.69 -7.84
CA ARG A 76 -3.57 7.02 -6.75
C ARG A 76 -2.64 5.94 -7.27
N ILE A 77 -3.10 5.10 -8.20
CA ILE A 77 -2.28 4.09 -8.85
C ILE A 77 -1.13 4.79 -9.61
N GLY A 78 -1.44 5.83 -10.39
CA GLY A 78 -0.43 6.59 -11.13
C GLY A 78 0.62 7.24 -10.23
N PHE A 79 0.22 7.75 -9.07
CA PHE A 79 1.13 8.25 -8.03
C PHE A 79 2.05 7.13 -7.54
N LEU A 80 1.49 5.99 -7.10
CA LEU A 80 2.27 4.87 -6.56
C LEU A 80 3.26 4.29 -7.58
N LEU A 81 2.84 4.11 -8.83
CA LEU A 81 3.70 3.63 -9.91
C LEU A 81 4.91 4.55 -10.13
N LYS A 82 4.70 5.87 -10.10
CA LYS A 82 5.77 6.87 -10.20
C LYS A 82 6.68 6.85 -8.97
N THR A 83 6.10 6.85 -7.78
CA THR A 83 6.82 6.88 -6.49
C THR A 83 7.79 5.71 -6.36
N PHE A 84 7.36 4.49 -6.71
CA PHE A 84 8.21 3.31 -6.64
C PHE A 84 9.03 3.08 -7.91
N ARG A 85 8.95 3.98 -8.91
CA ARG A 85 9.62 3.88 -10.22
C ARG A 85 9.40 2.53 -10.91
N LEU A 86 8.19 1.99 -10.80
CA LEU A 86 7.86 0.66 -11.30
C LEU A 86 7.29 0.74 -12.72
N LYS A 87 7.76 -0.16 -13.59
CA LYS A 87 7.08 -0.46 -14.85
C LYS A 87 6.01 -1.53 -14.55
N PRO A 88 4.71 -1.24 -14.74
CA PRO A 88 3.69 -2.26 -14.50
C PRO A 88 3.88 -3.43 -15.46
N VAL A 89 3.93 -4.65 -14.90
CA VAL A 89 3.77 -5.89 -15.67
C VAL A 89 2.31 -6.27 -15.51
N ILE A 90 1.52 -6.06 -16.57
CA ILE A 90 0.08 -6.36 -16.54
C ILE A 90 -0.10 -7.87 -16.72
N ASP A 91 -0.61 -8.55 -15.70
CA ASP A 91 -0.98 -9.96 -15.74
C ASP A 91 -2.48 -10.14 -15.43
N PRO A 92 -3.33 -10.28 -16.45
CA PRO A 92 -4.78 -10.43 -16.28
C PRO A 92 -5.21 -11.65 -15.43
N SER A 93 -4.33 -12.63 -15.23
CA SER A 93 -4.64 -13.86 -14.49
C SER A 93 -4.81 -13.65 -12.98
N LYS A 94 -4.33 -12.52 -12.43
CA LYS A 94 -4.41 -12.20 -10.98
C LYS A 94 -5.71 -11.51 -10.55
N THR A 95 -6.74 -11.53 -11.39
CA THR A 95 -8.01 -10.82 -11.15
C THR A 95 -8.86 -11.44 -10.01
N TYR A 96 -8.51 -12.64 -9.54
CA TYR A 96 -9.25 -13.41 -8.53
C TYR A 96 -8.32 -13.92 -7.41
N LEU A 97 -7.83 -13.02 -6.55
CA LEU A 97 -7.28 -13.33 -5.22
C LEU A 97 -7.74 -12.29 -4.19
#